data_AF-A0A399EQF4-F1
#
_entry.id   AF-A0A399EQF4-F1
#
_cell.length_a   1.000
_cell.length_b   1.000
_cell.length_c   1.000
_cell.angle_alpha   90.00
_cell.angle_beta   90.00
_cell.angle_gamma   90.00
#
_symmetry.space_group_name_H-M   'P 1'
#
loop_
_entity.id
_entity.type
_entity.pdbx_description
1 polymer ?
#
loop_
_entity_poly.entity_id
_entity_poly.type
_entity_poly.pdbx_seq_one_letter_code
_entity_poly.pdbx_strand_id
1 'polypeptide(L)'
;MKPKGFTLVELAIVIVIIGILAAIAVPRFVDMSTEARRAQRESTAASVRSAYAIYLVKNSGTSPTWTQLLAYMDAPAQLKLGTGGAYYMDYNNNNAVDTGERIGFLYSDDACATAVANASTQIRCVRINLN
;
A
#
# COMPACT_ATOMS: atom_id res chain seq x y z
N MET A 1 0.04 -17.16 -55.35
CA MET A 1 -1.25 -17.32 -54.65
C MET A 1 -1.72 -15.95 -54.20
N LYS A 2 -2.94 -15.52 -54.56
CA LYS A 2 -3.44 -14.19 -54.15
C LYS A 2 -3.77 -14.24 -52.65
N PRO A 3 -3.21 -13.35 -51.81
CA PRO A 3 -3.64 -13.25 -50.42
C PRO A 3 -5.13 -12.91 -50.40
N LYS A 4 -5.93 -13.75 -49.72
CA LYS A 4 -7.33 -13.44 -49.43
C LYS A 4 -7.32 -12.22 -48.49
N GLY A 5 -7.79 -11.08 -48.99
CA GLY A 5 -7.93 -9.87 -48.18
C GLY A 5 -8.99 -10.06 -47.10
N PHE A 6 -8.73 -9.50 -45.92
CA PHE A 6 -9.66 -9.43 -44.81
C PHE A 6 -10.92 -8.66 -45.22
N THR A 7 -12.12 -9.13 -44.86
CA THR A 7 -13.34 -8.43 -45.24
C THR A 7 -13.66 -7.31 -44.26
N LEU A 8 -14.24 -6.20 -44.73
CA LEU A 8 -14.63 -5.08 -43.86
C LEU A 8 -15.68 -5.50 -42.81
N VAL A 9 -16.56 -6.44 -43.17
CA VAL A 9 -17.59 -6.99 -42.27
C VAL A 9 -16.97 -7.80 -41.13
N GLU A 10 -15.92 -8.56 -41.44
CA GLU A 10 -15.18 -9.38 -40.48
C GLU A 10 -14.41 -8.51 -39.48
N LEU A 11 -13.90 -7.35 -39.91
CA LEU A 11 -13.34 -6.37 -38.98
C LEU A 11 -14.44 -5.71 -38.12
N ALA A 12 -15.58 -5.37 -38.72
CA ALA A 12 -16.68 -4.68 -38.05
C ALA A 12 -17.32 -5.53 -36.93
N ILE A 13 -17.50 -6.83 -37.13
CA ILE A 13 -18.06 -7.71 -36.09
C ILE A 13 -17.07 -7.90 -34.92
N VAL A 14 -15.76 -7.95 -35.19
CA VAL A 14 -14.73 -8.11 -34.16
C VAL A 14 -14.69 -6.90 -33.23
N ILE A 15 -14.73 -5.67 -33.76
CA ILE A 15 -14.74 -4.47 -32.92
C ILE A 15 -16.01 -4.37 -32.08
N VAL A 16 -17.16 -4.85 -32.59
CA VAL A 16 -18.43 -4.88 -31.84
C VAL A 16 -18.33 -5.87 -30.67
N ILE A 17 -17.81 -7.08 -30.90
CA ILE A 17 -17.63 -8.08 -29.85
C ILE A 17 -16.65 -7.58 -28.79
N ILE A 18 -15.50 -7.03 -29.19
CA ILE A 18 -14.51 -6.45 -28.25
C ILE A 18 -15.12 -5.28 -27.47
N GLY A 19 -15.96 -4.45 -28.11
CA GLY A 19 -16.66 -3.35 -27.45
C GLY A 19 -17.58 -3.81 -26.32
N ILE A 20 -18.36 -4.88 -26.54
CA ILE A 20 -19.25 -5.44 -25.51
C ILE A 20 -18.44 -6.05 -24.36
N LEU A 21 -17.38 -6.82 -24.67
CA LEU A 21 -16.51 -7.42 -23.66
C LEU A 21 -15.79 -6.34 -22.83
N ALA A 22 -15.31 -5.27 -23.47
CA ALA A 22 -14.66 -4.16 -22.78
C ALA A 22 -15.63 -3.43 -21.84
N ALA A 23 -16.87 -3.19 -22.26
CA ALA A 23 -17.88 -2.50 -21.45
C ALA A 23 -18.17 -3.22 -20.12
N ILE A 24 -18.17 -4.55 -20.10
CA ILE A 24 -18.38 -5.33 -18.86
C ILE A 24 -17.09 -5.54 -18.06
N ALA A 25 -15.93 -5.65 -18.72
CA ALA A 25 -14.66 -5.97 -18.07
C ALA A 25 -14.03 -4.76 -17.37
N VAL A 26 -14.11 -3.57 -17.96
CA VAL A 26 -13.51 -2.34 -17.42
C VAL A 26 -13.99 -2.00 -16.00
N PRO A 27 -15.30 -1.91 -15.69
CA PRO A 27 -15.74 -1.57 -14.35
C PRO A 27 -15.29 -2.61 -13.31
N ARG A 28 -15.38 -3.90 -13.65
CA ARG A 28 -14.92 -5.00 -12.78
C ARG A 28 -13.42 -4.93 -12.46
N PHE A 29 -12.61 -4.56 -13.45
CA PHE A 29 -11.17 -4.42 -13.26
C PHE A 29 -10.82 -3.26 -12.33
N VAL A 30 -11.52 -2.13 -12.46
CA VAL A 30 -11.33 -0.98 -11.56
C VAL A 30 -11.68 -1.35 -10.12
N ASP A 31 -12.84 -1.97 -9.89
CA ASP A 31 -13.26 -2.40 -8.56
C ASP A 31 -12.24 -3.37 -7.92
N MET A 32 -11.79 -4.38 -8.68
CA MET A 32 -10.78 -5.33 -8.21
C MET A 32 -9.46 -4.66 -7.83
N SER A 33 -9.03 -3.65 -8.59
CA SER A 33 -7.80 -2.92 -8.27
C SER A 33 -7.90 -2.13 -6.96
N THR A 34 -9.08 -1.57 -6.65
CA THR A 34 -9.32 -0.86 -5.38
C THR A 34 -9.36 -1.81 -4.19
N GLU A 35 -10.01 -2.96 -4.34
CA GLU A 35 -10.06 -3.99 -3.29
C GLU A 35 -8.68 -4.58 -3.03
N ALA A 36 -7.88 -4.80 -4.07
CA ALA A 36 -6.50 -5.27 -3.93
C ALA A 36 -5.63 -4.30 -3.13
N ARG A 37 -5.78 -2.98 -3.35
CA ARG A 37 -5.08 -1.94 -2.56
C ARG A 37 -5.52 -1.94 -1.11
N ARG A 38 -6.83 -2.04 -0.86
CA ARG A 38 -7.37 -2.16 0.50
C ARG A 38 -6.80 -3.38 1.24
N ALA A 39 -6.82 -4.55 0.61
CA ALA A 39 -6.26 -5.77 1.19
C ALA A 39 -4.75 -5.63 1.46
N GLN A 40 -4.01 -4.98 0.55
CA GLN A 40 -2.58 -4.71 0.74
C GLN A 40 -2.33 -3.78 1.93
N ARG A 41 -3.14 -2.72 2.12
CA ARG A 41 -3.04 -1.85 3.30
C ARG A 41 -3.27 -2.62 4.59
N GLU A 42 -4.34 -3.41 4.65
CA GLU A 42 -4.69 -4.20 5.84
C GLU A 42 -3.56 -5.19 6.19
N SER A 43 -3.03 -5.90 5.18
CA SER A 43 -1.89 -6.79 5.33
C SER A 43 -0.63 -6.07 5.81
N THR A 44 -0.33 -4.90 5.23
CA THR A 44 0.83 -4.09 5.62
C THR A 44 0.70 -3.58 7.06
N ALA A 45 -0.49 -3.12 7.45
CA ALA A 45 -0.79 -2.66 8.81
C ALA A 45 -0.56 -3.77 9.84
N ALA A 46 -1.08 -4.97 9.55
CA ALA A 46 -0.89 -6.16 10.38
C ALA A 46 0.60 -6.53 10.49
N SER A 47 1.34 -6.44 9.38
CA SER A 47 2.77 -6.74 9.31
C SER A 47 3.61 -5.76 10.13
N VAL A 48 3.30 -4.45 10.10
CA VAL A 48 3.96 -3.43 10.91
C VAL A 48 3.73 -3.70 12.40
N ARG A 49 2.48 -4.01 12.78
CA ARG A 49 2.12 -4.29 14.17
C ARG A 49 2.79 -5.57 14.70
N SER A 50 2.83 -6.63 13.90
CA SER A 50 3.49 -7.89 14.30
C SER A 50 5.00 -7.72 14.37
N ALA A 51 5.61 -7.07 13.37
CA ALA A 51 7.04 -6.77 13.35
C ALA A 51 7.45 -5.94 14.57
N TYR A 52 6.65 -4.93 14.93
CA TYR A 52 6.86 -4.13 16.13
C TYR A 52 6.86 -4.99 17.40
N ALA A 53 5.84 -5.82 17.60
CA ALA A 53 5.73 -6.68 18.77
C ALA A 53 6.90 -7.68 18.88
N ILE A 54 7.29 -8.30 17.77
CA ILE A 54 8.41 -9.25 17.74
C ILE A 54 9.73 -8.52 18.01
N TYR A 55 9.92 -7.33 17.44
CA TYR A 55 11.12 -6.53 17.66
C TYR A 55 11.31 -6.20 19.14
N LEU A 56 10.24 -5.80 19.84
CA LEU A 56 10.30 -5.53 21.27
C LEU A 56 10.79 -6.75 22.06
N VAL A 57 10.22 -7.93 21.79
CA VAL A 57 10.60 -9.17 22.47
C VAL A 57 12.06 -9.54 22.17
N LYS A 58 12.51 -9.37 20.93
CA LYS A 58 13.88 -9.70 20.51
C LYS A 58 14.94 -8.76 21.09
N ASN A 59 14.60 -7.49 21.30
CA ASN A 59 15.53 -6.46 21.76
C ASN A 59 15.31 -6.07 23.23
N SER A 60 14.84 -7.00 24.06
CA SER A 60 14.66 -6.83 25.51
C SER A 60 13.81 -5.61 25.89
N GLY A 61 12.76 -5.33 25.13
CA GLY A 61 11.85 -4.20 25.34
C GLY A 61 12.33 -2.88 24.72
N THR A 62 13.45 -2.87 24.00
CA THR A 62 13.92 -1.67 23.30
C THR A 62 13.02 -1.38 22.11
N SER A 63 12.43 -0.18 22.11
CA SER A 63 11.54 0.30 21.05
C SER A 63 12.33 0.61 19.75
N PRO A 64 11.91 0.09 18.58
CA PRO A 64 12.55 0.36 17.30
C PRO A 64 12.28 1.80 16.84
N THR A 65 13.21 2.36 16.06
CA THR A 65 12.92 3.50 15.20
C THR A 65 12.24 3.03 13.89
N TRP A 66 11.68 3.95 13.12
CA TRP A 66 11.10 3.62 11.81
C TRP A 66 12.10 2.92 10.88
N THR A 67 13.34 3.43 10.81
CA THR A 67 14.39 2.83 9.97
C THR A 67 14.73 1.39 10.39
N GLN A 68 14.78 1.12 11.70
CA GLN A 68 15.05 -0.21 12.22
C GLN A 68 13.88 -1.16 11.98
N LEU A 69 12.64 -0.68 12.10
CA LEU A 69 11.46 -1.48 11.86
C LEU A 69 11.33 -1.87 10.38
N LEU A 70 11.56 -0.92 9.46
CA LEU A 70 11.58 -1.20 8.03
C LEU A 70 12.63 -2.25 7.66
N ALA A 71 13.84 -2.13 8.21
CA ALA A 71 14.91 -3.10 7.97
C ALA A 71 14.58 -4.48 8.56
N TYR A 72 13.91 -4.52 9.72
CA TYR A 72 13.53 -5.77 10.37
C TYR A 72 12.49 -6.57 9.57
N MET A 73 11.56 -5.88 8.92
CA MET A 73 10.47 -6.51 8.18
C MET A 73 10.75 -6.65 6.67
N ASP A 74 11.95 -6.28 6.21
CA ASP A 74 12.31 -6.18 4.79
C ASP A 74 11.23 -5.42 3.99
N ALA A 75 10.86 -4.25 4.52
CA ALA A 75 9.72 -3.50 4.01
C ALA A 75 9.94 -3.03 2.57
N PRO A 76 8.86 -2.96 1.76
CA PRO A 76 8.96 -2.37 0.43
C PRO A 76 9.33 -0.89 0.53
N ALA A 77 10.12 -0.39 -0.43
CA ALA A 77 10.55 1.01 -0.49
C ALA A 77 9.38 2.02 -0.54
N GLN A 78 8.19 1.55 -0.92
CA GLN A 78 6.95 2.31 -0.99
C GLN A 78 6.31 2.56 0.39
N LEU A 79 6.74 1.86 1.45
CA LEU A 79 6.27 2.11 2.81
C LEU A 79 7.03 3.30 3.40
N LYS A 80 6.35 4.43 3.59
CA LYS A 80 6.96 5.70 4.00
C LYS A 80 6.41 6.20 5.34
N LEU A 81 7.25 6.93 6.07
CA LEU A 81 6.83 7.74 7.21
C LEU A 81 6.53 9.15 6.73
N GLY A 82 5.33 9.63 7.02
CA GLY A 82 4.83 10.96 6.73
C GLY A 82 4.86 11.89 7.93
N THR A 83 4.20 13.02 7.77
CA THR A 83 4.11 14.02 8.83
C THR A 83 3.20 13.52 9.96
N GLY A 84 3.47 13.94 11.20
CA GLY A 84 2.58 13.62 12.33
C GLY A 84 2.48 12.13 12.63
N GLY A 85 3.56 11.37 12.39
CA GLY A 85 3.65 9.94 12.72
C GLY A 85 2.79 9.04 11.84
N ALA A 86 2.14 9.58 10.81
CA ALA A 86 1.43 8.77 9.84
C ALA A 86 2.41 7.94 9.02
N TYR A 87 2.06 6.70 8.68
CA TYR A 87 2.77 5.93 7.68
C TYR A 87 1.81 5.47 6.58
N TYR A 88 2.31 5.43 5.36
CA TYR A 88 1.49 5.30 4.15
C TYR A 88 2.19 4.49 3.06
N MET A 89 1.39 4.00 2.10
CA MET A 89 1.89 3.40 0.87
C MET A 89 2.02 4.46 -0.23
N ASP A 90 3.24 4.68 -0.70
CA ASP A 90 3.58 5.50 -1.85
C ASP A 90 3.54 4.66 -3.14
N TYR A 91 2.35 4.56 -3.74
CA TYR A 91 2.12 3.74 -4.94
C TYR A 91 2.76 4.30 -6.21
N ASN A 92 2.99 5.61 -6.29
CA ASN A 92 3.57 6.27 -7.46
C ASN A 92 5.07 6.56 -7.29
N ASN A 93 5.66 6.20 -6.14
CA ASN A 93 7.06 6.37 -5.79
C ASN A 93 7.55 7.81 -6.05
N ASN A 94 6.65 8.78 -5.89
CA ASN A 94 6.97 10.18 -6.11
C ASN A 94 7.66 10.80 -4.88
N ASN A 95 7.79 10.02 -3.79
CA ASN A 95 8.36 10.40 -2.52
C ASN A 95 7.75 11.69 -1.95
N ALA A 96 6.53 12.02 -2.37
CA ALA A 96 5.80 13.14 -1.81
C ALA A 96 5.24 12.72 -0.45
N VAL A 97 5.46 13.60 0.51
CA VAL A 97 5.05 13.41 1.89
C VAL A 97 3.52 13.47 1.93
N ASP A 98 2.88 12.47 2.53
CA ASP A 98 1.42 12.40 2.75
C ASP A 98 0.54 12.26 1.48
N THR A 99 1.10 12.01 0.29
CA THR A 99 0.31 11.82 -0.96
C THR A 99 0.00 10.37 -1.30
N GLY A 100 -0.17 9.52 -0.29
CA GLY A 100 -0.41 8.09 -0.45
C GLY A 100 -1.59 7.58 0.37
N GLU A 101 -1.78 6.27 0.35
CA GLU A 101 -2.84 5.63 1.11
C GLU A 101 -2.36 5.40 2.55
N ARG A 102 -2.94 6.13 3.51
CA ARG A 102 -2.56 6.02 4.92
C ARG A 102 -2.92 4.65 5.47
N ILE A 103 -1.97 4.04 6.18
CA ILE A 103 -2.12 2.70 6.78
C ILE A 103 -2.33 2.83 8.29
N GLY A 104 -1.64 3.77 8.94
CA GLY A 104 -1.80 4.00 10.37
C GLY A 104 -0.93 5.11 10.92
N PHE A 105 -0.83 5.15 12.25
CA PHE A 105 -0.06 6.12 13.00
C PHE A 105 0.89 5.44 13.98
N LEU A 106 2.06 6.05 14.15
CA LEU A 106 3.11 5.66 15.07
C LEU A 106 3.28 6.76 16.12
N TYR A 107 3.43 6.32 17.36
CA TYR A 107 3.55 7.20 18.51
C TYR A 107 4.84 6.91 19.27
N SER A 108 5.40 7.95 19.88
CA SER A 108 6.65 7.90 20.62
C SER A 108 6.47 7.70 22.13
N ASP A 109 5.22 7.61 22.60
CA ASP A 109 4.83 7.35 23.98
C ASP A 109 3.92 6.12 24.12
N ASP A 110 3.88 5.54 25.31
CA ASP A 110 3.11 4.32 25.61
C ASP A 110 1.58 4.59 25.69
N ALA A 111 1.16 5.85 25.83
CA ALA A 111 -0.26 6.24 25.79
C ALA A 111 -0.78 6.47 24.36
N CYS A 112 0.10 6.40 23.35
CA CYS A 112 -0.20 6.66 21.95
C CYS A 112 -0.78 8.08 21.71
N ALA A 113 -0.21 9.10 22.34
CA ALA A 113 -0.69 10.48 22.27
C ALA A 113 0.21 11.41 21.44
N THR A 114 1.51 11.19 21.49
CA THR A 114 2.56 11.97 20.83
C THR A 114 3.02 11.24 19.58
N ALA A 115 2.77 11.85 18.43
CA ALA A 115 3.19 11.27 17.15
C ALA A 115 4.72 11.18 17.04
N VAL A 116 5.19 10.15 16.33
CA VAL A 116 6.58 10.04 15.91
C VAL A 116 6.93 11.22 14.98
N ALA A 117 7.95 12.00 15.36
CA ALA A 117 8.32 13.22 14.64
C ALA A 117 9.21 12.97 13.41
N ASN A 118 10.02 11.92 13.45
CA ASN A 118 10.95 11.58 12.37
C ASN A 118 11.33 10.08 12.40
N ALA A 119 12.02 9.62 11.37
CA ALA A 119 12.38 8.22 11.20
C ALA A 119 13.36 7.66 12.27
N SER A 120 13.99 8.54 13.05
CA SER A 120 14.92 8.20 14.13
C SER A 120 14.28 8.21 15.52
N THR A 121 13.03 8.67 15.63
CA THR A 121 12.30 8.64 16.91
C THR A 121 11.85 7.22 17.19
N GLN A 122 11.98 6.78 18.45
CA GLN A 122 11.53 5.46 18.87
C GLN A 122 10.00 5.36 18.81
N ILE A 123 9.51 4.24 18.30
CA ILE A 123 8.10 3.90 18.23
C ILE A 123 7.74 3.13 19.50
N ARG A 124 6.81 3.66 20.30
CA ARG A 124 6.29 3.01 21.51
C ARG A 124 4.87 2.51 21.38
N CYS A 125 4.15 3.00 20.37
CA CYS A 125 2.82 2.51 20.09
C CYS A 125 2.50 2.61 18.59
N VAL A 126 1.74 1.62 18.11
CA VAL A 126 1.23 1.54 16.73
C VAL A 126 -0.29 1.50 16.78
N ARG A 127 -0.97 2.44 16.11
CA ARG A 127 -2.42 2.38 15.89
C ARG A 127 -2.73 2.26 14.41
N ILE A 128 -3.60 1.30 14.10
CA ILE A 128 -4.14 1.11 12.77
C ILE A 128 -5.49 1.81 12.76
N ASN A 129 -5.61 2.88 11.99
CA ASN A 129 -6.87 3.59 11.79
C ASN A 129 -7.14 3.67 10.28
N LEU A 130 -7.77 2.61 9.78
CA LEU A 130 -8.20 2.47 8.40
C LEU A 130 -9.59 3.10 8.30
N ASN A 131 -9.62 4.38 7.96
CA ASN A 131 -10.85 5.13 7.72
C ASN A 131 -10.77 5.77 6.34
#